data_AF-A0A132B9Y7-F1
#
_entry.id   AF-A0A132B9Y7-F1
#
_cell.length_a   1.000
_cell.length_b   1.000
_cell.length_c   1.000
_cell.angle_alpha   90.00
_cell.angle_beta   90.00
_cell.angle_gamma   90.00
#
_symmetry.space_group_name_H-M   'P 1'
#
loop_
_entity.id
_entity.type
_entity.pdbx_description
1 polymer ?
#
loop_
_entity_poly.entity_id
_entity_poly.type
_entity_poly.pdbx_seq_one_letter_code
_entity_poly.pdbx_strand_id
1 'polypeptide(L)' 'MSSSQPFQASSPVSPNTTRRKKSRFTYKQFAQLALSSTSSPLRVIAHVDLDAFYAQCEVRLVLI' A
#
# COMPACT_ATOMS: atom_id res chain seq x y z
N MET A 1 -22.01 11.37 0.72
CA MET A 1 -22.41 10.04 0.23
C MET A 1 -21.27 9.53 -0.64
N SER A 2 -20.48 8.55 -0.17
CA SER A 2 -19.32 8.06 -0.92
C SER A 2 -19.77 6.94 -1.85
N SER A 3 -19.60 7.10 -3.16
CA SER A 3 -19.89 6.06 -4.14
C SER A 3 -18.85 4.95 -4.05
N SER A 4 -19.31 3.71 -3.91
CA SER A 4 -18.45 2.54 -4.02
C SER A 4 -17.92 2.45 -5.45
N GLN A 5 -16.61 2.55 -5.63
CA GLN A 5 -15.98 2.36 -6.94
C GLN A 5 -16.31 0.95 -7.46
N PRO A 6 -16.68 0.80 -8.75
CA PRO A 6 -16.92 -0.51 -9.33
C PRO A 6 -15.63 -1.34 -9.35
N PHE A 7 -15.76 -2.62 -9.10
CA PHE A 7 -14.64 -3.56 -9.13
C PHE A 7 -14.01 -3.59 -10.53
N GLN A 8 -12.78 -3.12 -10.66
CA GLN A 8 -11.97 -3.35 -11.86
C GLN A 8 -11.23 -4.68 -11.71
N ALA A 9 -11.58 -5.64 -12.56
CA ALA A 9 -10.82 -6.88 -12.68
C ALA A 9 -9.40 -6.57 -13.19
N SER A 10 -8.39 -7.13 -12.52
CA SER A 10 -7.00 -7.07 -12.97
C SER A 10 -6.82 -7.72 -14.35
N SER A 11 -5.80 -7.29 -15.10
CA SER A 11 -5.53 -7.78 -16.46
C SER A 11 -5.56 -9.32 -16.54
N PRO A 12 -6.24 -9.91 -17.54
CA PRO A 12 -6.35 -11.36 -17.68
C PRO A 12 -4.98 -12.00 -17.87
N VAL A 13 -4.76 -13.14 -17.20
CA VAL A 13 -3.58 -13.98 -17.41
C VAL A 13 -3.59 -14.45 -18.87
N SER A 14 -2.72 -13.86 -19.69
CA SER A 14 -2.59 -14.27 -21.09
C SER A 14 -2.16 -15.75 -21.15
N PRO A 15 -2.96 -16.64 -21.78
CA PRO A 15 -2.61 -18.05 -21.89
C PRO A 15 -1.45 -18.30 -22.86
N ASN A 16 -1.02 -17.28 -23.62
CA ASN A 16 0.01 -17.40 -24.65
C ASN A 16 1.39 -16.92 -24.18
N THR A 17 1.85 -17.38 -23.01
CA THR A 17 3.24 -17.13 -22.57
C THR A 17 3.98 -18.45 -22.41
N THR A 18 4.75 -18.82 -23.41
CA THR A 18 5.78 -19.89 -23.38
C THR A 18 6.84 -19.70 -22.27
N ARG A 19 6.78 -18.61 -21.50
CA ARG A 19 7.50 -18.38 -20.25
C ARG A 19 6.53 -17.77 -19.25
N ARG A 20 6.16 -18.51 -18.19
CA ARG A 20 5.55 -17.89 -16.98
C ARG A 20 6.45 -16.71 -16.59
N LYS A 21 5.93 -15.48 -16.68
CA LYS A 21 6.67 -14.30 -16.25
C LYS A 21 6.96 -14.46 -14.77
N LYS A 22 8.21 -14.80 -14.43
CA LYS A 22 8.65 -14.90 -13.04
C LYS A 22 8.55 -13.50 -12.41
N SER A 23 8.17 -13.45 -11.14
CA SER A 23 8.21 -12.21 -10.37
C SER A 23 9.60 -11.60 -10.45
N ARG A 24 9.66 -10.25 -10.47
CA ARG A 24 10.93 -9.51 -10.37
C ARG A 24 11.51 -9.55 -8.96
N PHE A 25 10.75 -10.07 -7.98
CA PHE A 25 11.11 -10.12 -6.58
C PHE A 25 11.41 -11.55 -6.13
N THR A 26 12.23 -11.69 -5.10
CA THR A 26 12.66 -12.98 -4.54
C THR A 26 11.99 -13.28 -3.20
N TYR A 27 11.92 -14.57 -2.82
CA TYR A 27 11.42 -14.97 -1.50
C TYR A 27 12.25 -14.42 -0.35
N LYS A 28 13.55 -14.18 -0.56
CA LYS A 28 14.40 -13.49 0.42
C LYS A 28 13.89 -12.07 0.69
N GLN A 29 13.52 -11.32 -0.35
CA GLN A 29 12.96 -9.97 -0.19
C GLN A 29 11.60 -10.01 0.52
N PHE A 30 10.81 -11.07 0.31
CA PHE A 30 9.56 -11.29 1.03
C PHE A 30 9.80 -11.58 2.52
N ALA A 31 10.78 -12.43 2.86
CA ALA A 31 11.19 -12.63 4.25
C ALA A 31 11.72 -11.34 4.90
N GLN A 32 12.48 -10.54 4.16
CA GLN A 32 12.93 -9.23 4.64
C GLN A 32 11.77 -8.25 4.87
N LEU A 33 10.69 -8.32 4.08
CA LEU A 33 9.48 -7.53 4.30
C LEU A 33 8.80 -7.91 5.61
N ALA A 34 8.68 -9.22 5.90
CA ALA A 34 8.10 -9.71 7.15
C ALA A 34 8.87 -9.27 8.40
N LEU A 35 10.18 -9.02 8.27
CA LEU A 35 11.05 -8.48 9.32
C LEU A 35 11.15 -6.94 9.31
N SER A 36 10.30 -6.25 8.55
CA SER A 36 10.29 -4.78 8.43
C SER A 36 11.64 -4.18 8.02
N SER A 37 12.47 -4.91 7.27
CA SER A 37 13.81 -4.46 6.90
C SER A 37 13.78 -3.26 5.96
N THR A 38 14.18 -2.09 6.46
CA THR A 38 15.43 -1.38 6.06
C THR A 38 15.87 -1.40 4.59
N SER A 39 16.20 -2.59 4.10
CA SER A 39 16.82 -2.80 2.79
C SER A 39 15.92 -3.57 1.81
N SER A 40 14.73 -3.97 2.22
CA SER A 40 13.81 -4.69 1.35
C SER A 40 13.25 -3.77 0.27
N PRO A 41 13.32 -4.15 -1.02
CA PRO A 41 12.74 -3.39 -2.11
C PRO A 41 11.22 -3.53 -2.19
N LEU A 42 10.61 -4.43 -1.40
CA LEU A 42 9.16 -4.65 -1.35
C LEU A 42 8.43 -3.71 -0.37
N ARG A 43 9.15 -2.81 0.31
CA ARG A 43 8.54 -1.92 1.30
C ARG A 43 7.57 -0.95 0.65
N VAL A 44 6.44 -0.76 1.32
CA VAL A 44 5.49 0.31 1.04
C VAL A 44 5.67 1.36 2.14
N ILE A 45 5.98 2.59 1.74
CA ILE A 45 6.22 3.70 2.65
C ILE A 45 5.03 4.64 2.53
N ALA A 46 4.30 4.82 3.63
CA ALA A 46 3.25 5.81 3.74
C ALA A 46 3.80 7.02 4.51
N HIS A 47 3.68 8.20 3.90
CA HIS A 47 3.87 9.47 4.61
C HIS A 47 2.49 9.93 5.07
N VAL A 48 2.30 10.07 6.39
CA VAL A 48 1.04 10.54 6.97
C VAL A 48 1.28 11.94 7.49
N ASP A 49 0.54 12.90 6.94
CA ASP A 49 0.50 14.28 7.42
C ASP A 49 -0.90 14.57 7.96
N LEU A 50 -0.96 15.31 9.06
CA LEU A 50 -2.23 15.64 9.72
C LEU A 50 -2.61 17.08 9.37
N ASP A 51 -3.74 17.23 8.67
CA ASP A 51 -4.22 18.53 8.20
C ASP A 51 -4.42 19.49 9.38
N ALA A 52 -3.69 20.61 9.37
CA ALA A 52 -3.82 21.66 10.39
C ALA A 52 -3.83 21.13 11.84
N PHE A 53 -2.91 20.20 12.16
CA PHE A 53 -2.81 19.47 13.43
C PHE A 53 -3.18 20.31 14.67
N TYR A 54 -2.55 21.48 14.85
CA TYR A 54 -2.81 22.35 16.00
C TYR A 54 -4.26 22.84 16.07
N ALA A 55 -4.86 23.26 14.96
CA ALA A 55 -6.25 23.70 14.94
C ALA A 55 -7.22 22.54 15.23
N GLN A 56 -6.93 21.34 14.72
CA GLN A 56 -7.75 20.15 14.99
C GLN A 56 -7.73 19.75 16.47
N CYS A 57 -6.59 19.87 17.15
CA CYS A 57 -6.48 19.61 18.59
C CYS A 57 -7.39 20.54 19.39
N GLU A 58 -7.37 21.84 19.10
CA GLU A 58 -8.22 22.83 19.78
C GLU A 58 -9.71 22.60 19.51
N VAL A 59 -10.10 22.32 18.25
CA VAL A 59 -11.51 22.04 17.90
C VAL A 59 -12.02 20.77 18.61
N ARG A 60 -11.19 19.73 18.73
CA ARG A 60 -11.57 18.49 19.42
C ARG A 60 -11.65 18.66 20.94
N LEU A 61 -10.80 19.50 21.53
CA LEU A 61 -10.84 19.82 22.97
C LEU A 61 -12.05 20.68 23.36
N VAL A 62 -12.58 21.50 22.44
CA VAL A 62 -13.73 22.38 22.70
C VAL A 62 -15.08 21.65 22.58
N LEU A 63 -15.10 20.41 22.08
CA LEU A 63 -16.30 19.59 21.88
C LEU A 63 -16.51 18.48 22.93
N ILE A 64 -15.66 18.40 23.96
CA ILE A 64 -15.78 17.51 25.13
C ILE A 64 -16.15 18.32 26.36
#